data_AF-A0A3N5EFP1-F1
#
_entry.id   AF-A0A3N5EFP1-F1
#
_cell.length_a   1.000
_cell.length_b   1.000
_cell.length_c   1.000
_cell.angle_alpha   90.00
_cell.angle_beta   90.00
_cell.angle_gamma   90.00
#
_symmetry.space_group_name_H-M   'P 1'
#
loop_
_entity.id
_entity.type
_entity.pdbx_description
1 polymer ?
#
loop_
_entity_poly.entity_id
_entity_poly.type
_entity_poly.pdbx_seq_one_letter_code
_entity_poly.pdbx_strand_id
1 'polypeptide(L)' 'GMSATGPQTLHIPLSFLDEGIHEVLLACDNLKNPASVAMKKMTLDRKETLTVDLTEGGGFVARFVDKQPGTE' A
#
# COMPACT_ATOMS: atom_id res chain seq x y z
N GLY A 1 -6.45 -0.68 5.84
CA GLY A 1 -7.63 -1.55 5.96
C GLY A 1 -7.31 -2.72 6.88
N MET A 2 -8.32 -3.50 7.29
CA MET A 2 -8.16 -4.68 8.15
C MET A 2 -8.90 -5.89 7.57
N SER A 3 -8.38 -7.10 7.77
CA SER A 3 -9.05 -8.37 7.44
C SER A 3 -9.64 -8.99 8.71
N ALA A 4 -10.92 -9.39 8.67
CA ALA A 4 -11.62 -9.99 9.80
C ALA A 4 -11.68 -11.53 9.76
N THR A 5 -11.59 -12.16 8.58
CA THR A 5 -11.72 -13.62 8.42
C THR A 5 -10.68 -14.15 7.45
N GLY A 6 -9.65 -14.82 7.96
CA GLY A 6 -8.61 -15.47 7.17
C GLY A 6 -7.67 -14.53 6.40
N PRO A 7 -6.64 -15.08 5.75
CA PRO A 7 -5.77 -14.33 4.85
C PRO A 7 -6.55 -13.78 3.64
N GLN A 8 -6.26 -12.54 3.26
CA GLN A 8 -6.95 -11.88 2.14
C GLN A 8 -5.96 -11.07 1.31
N THR A 9 -6.09 -11.15 -0.02
CA THR A 9 -5.43 -10.22 -0.94
C THR A 9 -6.41 -9.13 -1.34
N LEU A 10 -6.02 -7.87 -1.13
CA LEU A 10 -6.78 -6.69 -1.54
C LEU A 10 -6.17 -6.10 -2.81
N HIS A 11 -7.04 -5.80 -3.78
CA HIS A 11 -6.70 -5.05 -4.98
C HIS A 11 -7.37 -3.68 -4.88
N ILE A 12 -6.56 -2.63 -4.76
CA ILE A 12 -7.05 -1.26 -4.54
C ILE A 12 -6.73 -0.45 -5.79
N PRO A 13 -7.73 -0.16 -6.65
CA PRO A 13 -7.55 0.75 -7.77
C PRO A 13 -7.17 2.14 -7.25
N LEU A 14 -6.14 2.76 -7.82
CA LEU A 14 -5.61 4.05 -7.37
C LEU A 14 -6.27 5.25 -8.08
N SER A 15 -7.45 5.05 -8.67
CA SER A 15 -8.18 6.10 -9.40
C SER A 15 -8.64 7.28 -8.54
N PHE A 16 -8.52 7.17 -7.21
CA PHE A 16 -8.76 8.25 -6.26
C PHE A 16 -7.58 9.22 -6.11
N LEU A 17 -6.40 8.89 -6.65
CA LEU A 17 -5.24 9.77 -6.63
C LEU A 17 -5.34 10.85 -7.71
N ASP A 18 -4.76 12.01 -7.42
CA ASP A 18 -4.56 13.07 -8.40
C ASP A 18 -3.61 12.62 -9.52
N GLU A 19 -3.62 13.37 -10.63
CA GLU A 19 -2.72 13.10 -11.76
C GLU A 19 -1.25 13.24 -11.36
N GLY A 20 -0.42 12.33 -11.89
CA GLY A 20 1.02 12.33 -11.66
C GLY A 20 1.51 11.05 -11.00
N ILE A 21 2.76 11.12 -10.57
CA ILE A 21 3.49 10.01 -9.94
C ILE A 21 3.52 10.26 -8.44
N HIS A 22 3.20 9.22 -7.67
CA HIS A 22 3.10 9.27 -6.21
C HIS A 22 4.10 8.32 -5.58
N GLU A 23 4.82 8.79 -4.56
CA GLU A 23 5.56 7.90 -3.68
C GLU A 23 4.61 7.25 -2.68
N VAL A 24 4.68 5.93 -2.60
CA VAL A 24 3.83 5.13 -1.73
C VAL A 24 4.69 4.42 -0.70
N LEU A 25 4.39 4.67 0.57
CA LEU A 25 4.91 3.89 1.70
C LEU A 25 3.79 2.99 2.23
N LEU A 26 3.95 1.70 2.05
CA LEU A 26 3.04 0.67 2.56
C LEU A 26 3.65 -0.01 3.78
N ALA A 27 2.94 0.05 4.89
CA ALA A 27 3.15 -0.77 6.08
C ALA A 27 2.07 -1.86 6.10
N CYS A 28 2.46 -3.13 6.07
CA CYS A 28 1.54 -4.26 6.13
C CYS A 28 2.13 -5.38 7.00
N ASP A 29 1.30 -6.37 7.36
CA ASP A 29 1.79 -7.53 8.09
C ASP A 29 2.90 -8.26 7.34
N ASN A 30 3.84 -8.80 8.10
CA ASN A 30 4.87 -9.66 7.54
C ASN A 30 4.41 -11.12 7.57
N LEU A 31 4.08 -11.65 6.39
CA LEU A 31 3.66 -13.05 6.20
C LEU A 31 4.64 -14.08 6.75
N LYS A 32 5.94 -13.73 6.89
CA LYS A 32 6.98 -14.63 7.40
C LYS A 32 7.26 -14.48 8.88
N ASN A 33 6.90 -13.34 9.48
CA ASN A 33 7.17 -13.06 10.89
C ASN A 33 6.01 -12.25 11.50
N PRO A 34 5.04 -12.91 12.15
CA PRO A 34 3.82 -12.29 12.69
C PRO A 34 4.07 -11.18 13.72
N ALA A 35 5.25 -11.16 14.36
CA ALA A 35 5.61 -10.12 15.33
C ALA A 35 6.25 -8.87 14.68
N SER A 36 6.23 -8.77 13.35
CA SER A 36 6.87 -7.68 12.61
C SER A 36 5.99 -7.10 11.51
N VAL A 37 6.27 -5.84 11.17
CA VAL A 37 5.62 -5.12 10.06
C VAL A 37 6.58 -5.05 8.87
N ALA A 38 6.09 -5.36 7.68
CA ALA A 38 6.81 -5.18 6.44
C ALA A 38 6.58 -3.75 5.89
N MET A 39 7.67 -3.06 5.56
CA MET A 39 7.64 -1.73 4.94
C MET A 39 8.04 -1.86 3.46
N LYS A 40 7.17 -1.40 2.55
CA LYS A 40 7.43 -1.37 1.11
C LYS A 40 7.35 0.07 0.60
N LYS A 41 8.38 0.49 -0.12
CA LYS A 41 8.41 1.77 -0.85
C LYS A 41 8.23 1.48 -2.34
N MET A 42 7.35 2.22 -2.98
CA MET A 42 7.09 2.10 -4.41
C MET A 42 6.63 3.44 -4.97
N THR A 43 6.59 3.53 -6.29
CA THR A 43 6.20 4.72 -7.03
C THR A 43 5.06 4.31 -7.93
N LEU A 44 3.88 4.89 -7.74
CA LEU A 44 2.66 4.49 -8.46
C LEU A 44 1.91 5.70 -9.04
N ASP A 45 1.12 5.47 -10.09
CA ASP A 45 0.18 6.44 -10.64
C ASP A 45 -1.30 6.02 -10.44
N ARG A 46 -2.23 6.93 -10.74
CA ARG A 46 -3.67 6.72 -10.56
C ARG A 46 -4.29 5.61 -11.42
N LYS A 47 -3.60 5.16 -12.47
CA LYS A 47 -4.05 4.09 -13.38
C LYS A 47 -3.65 2.72 -12.86
N GLU A 48 -2.78 2.65 -11.87
CA GLU A 48 -2.30 1.40 -11.28
C GLU A 48 -3.22 0.87 -10.19
N THR A 49 -2.95 -0.36 -9.76
CA THR A 49 -3.67 -1.05 -8.68
C THR A 49 -2.66 -1.49 -7.63
N LEU A 50 -2.85 -1.04 -6.40
CA LEU A 50 -2.05 -1.49 -5.27
C LEU A 50 -2.57 -2.86 -4.80
N THR A 51 -1.70 -3.87 -4.84
CA THR A 51 -1.99 -5.21 -4.30
C THR A 51 -1.39 -5.36 -2.90
N VAL A 52 -2.21 -5.73 -1.93
CA VAL A 52 -1.80 -5.92 -0.53
C VAL A 52 -2.27 -7.27 -0.03
N ASP A 53 -1.32 -8.09 0.42
CA ASP A 53 -1.60 -9.36 1.09
C ASP A 53 -1.69 -9.15 2.59
N LEU A 54 -2.79 -9.61 3.20
CA LEU A 54 -3.07 -9.52 4.62
C LEU A 54 -3.09 -10.91 5.26
N THR A 55 -2.55 -11.00 6.47
CA THR A 55 -2.76 -12.18 7.33
C THR A 55 -4.16 -12.16 7.94
N GLU A 56 -4.57 -13.28 8.54
CA GLU A 56 -5.77 -13.33 9.36
C GLU A 56 -5.69 -12.34 10.53
N GLY A 57 -6.75 -11.55 10.75
CA GLY A 57 -6.78 -10.48 11.74
C GLY A 57 -5.82 -9.32 11.45
N GLY A 58 -5.18 -9.34 10.28
CA GLY A 58 -4.13 -8.44 9.87
C GLY A 58 -4.62 -7.11 9.32
N GLY A 59 -3.69 -6.21 9.03
CA GLY A 59 -3.98 -4.90 8.48
C GLY A 59 -2.83 -4.26 7.71
N PHE A 60 -3.17 -3.13 7.08
CA PHE A 60 -2.20 -2.30 6.39
C PHE A 60 -2.54 -0.81 6.48
N VAL A 61 -1.50 0.01 6.36
CA VAL A 61 -1.57 1.46 6.17
C VAL A 61 -0.73 1.82 4.95
N ALA A 62 -1.30 2.59 4.02
CA ALA A 62 -0.60 3.13 2.87
C ALA A 62 -0.63 4.65 2.95
N ARG A 63 0.55 5.28 2.82
CA ARG A 63 0.69 6.72 2.67
C ARG A 63 1.12 7.01 1.24
N PHE A 64 0.37 7.88 0.58
CA PHE A 64 0.65 8.39 -0.77
C PHE A 64 1.13 9.82 -0.62
N VAL A 65 2.21 10.18 -1.33
CA VAL A 65 2.77 11.53 -1.36
C VAL A 65 3.02 11.89 -2.80
N ASP A 66 2.48 13.02 -3.24
CA ASP A 66 2.77 13.55 -4.57
C ASP A 66 4.27 13.70 -4.73
N LYS A 67 4.82 13.12 -5.79
CA LYS A 67 6.19 13.42 -6.16
C LYS A 67 6.17 14.79 -6.84
N GLN A 68 6.31 15.85 -6.05
CA GLN A 68 6.47 17.19 -6.61
C GLN A 68 7.60 17.14 -7.64
N PRO A 69 7.40 17.66 -8.87
CA PRO A 69 8.52 17.87 -9.77
C PRO A 69 9.48 18.79 -9.04
N GLY A 70 10.70 18.29 -8.79
CA GLY A 70 11.75 19.09 -8.19
C GLY A 70 11.88 20.38 -8.98
N THR A 71 11.66 21.51 -8.31
CA THR A 71 12.08 22.80 -8.85
C THR A 71 13.59 22.82 -8.65
N GLU A 72 14.32 22.28 -9.63
CA GLU A 72 15.74 22.56 -9.81
C GLU A 72 15.94 23.96 -10.39
#